data_AF-A0A7Y5HHM0-F1
#
_entry.id   AF-A0A7Y5HHM0-F1
#
_cell.length_a   1.000
_cell.length_b   1.000
_cell.length_c   1.000
_cell.angle_alpha   90.00
_cell.angle_beta   90.00
_cell.angle_gamma   90.00
#
_symmetry.space_group_name_H-M   'P 1'
#
loop_
_entity.id
_entity.type
_entity.pdbx_description
1 polymer ?
#
loop_
_entity_poly.entity_id
_entity_poly.type
_entity_poly.pdbx_seq_one_letter_code
_entity_poly.pdbx_strand_id
1 'polypeptide(L)'
;VNPPILSPALANVDATGFVTKSGYAFMIFLPDGSTPAVWSNETGPAASVALTAAIGVDLSETTWCAYAQPVAHGNSGNRRFFVYQSGDVMQSANDTTKYQGVSTAINGNSAYRGSGITSQVAVGTKGNDGDVWKVTN
;
A
#
# COMPACT_ATOMS: atom_id res chain seq x y z
N VAL A 1 12.74 -11.49 23.26
CA VAL A 1 13.26 -10.52 22.27
C VAL A 1 12.35 -9.31 22.31
N ASN A 2 12.88 -8.12 22.62
CA ASN A 2 12.10 -6.89 22.48
C ASN A 2 11.78 -6.73 20.99
N PRO A 3 10.51 -6.51 20.61
CA PRO A 3 10.18 -6.27 19.22
C PRO A 3 10.95 -5.04 18.74
N PRO A 4 11.48 -5.05 17.50
CA PRO A 4 12.13 -3.89 16.92
C PRO A 4 11.19 -2.68 17.00
N ILE A 5 11.67 -1.59 17.59
CA ILE A 5 10.88 -0.35 17.66
C ILE A 5 10.88 0.28 16.26
N LEU A 6 9.69 0.54 15.73
CA LEU A 6 9.53 1.27 14.48
C LEU A 6 10.13 2.68 14.64
N SER A 7 10.93 3.09 13.66
CA SER A 7 11.56 4.42 13.68
C SER A 7 10.48 5.51 13.66
N PRO A 8 10.61 6.60 14.45
CA PRO A 8 9.71 7.74 14.42
C PRO A 8 9.58 8.39 13.03
N ALA A 9 10.56 8.19 12.15
CA ALA A 9 10.47 8.63 10.75
C ALA A 9 9.26 8.03 10.01
N LEU A 10 8.79 6.85 10.44
CA LEU A 10 7.60 6.22 9.88
C LEU A 10 6.29 6.90 10.28
N ALA A 11 6.30 7.81 11.25
CA ALA A 11 5.13 8.59 11.65
C ALA A 11 4.92 9.86 10.79
N ASN A 12 5.89 10.21 9.95
CA ASN A 12 5.81 11.39 9.08
C ASN A 12 5.13 11.03 7.76
N VAL A 13 3.81 10.86 7.81
CA VAL A 13 2.97 10.65 6.64
C VAL A 13 2.77 11.99 5.91
N ASP A 14 3.06 12.02 4.61
CA ASP A 14 2.85 13.21 3.79
C ASP A 14 1.38 13.39 3.41
N ALA A 15 1.05 14.53 2.80
CA ALA A 15 -0.32 14.85 2.39
C ALA A 15 -0.94 13.87 1.39
N THR A 16 -0.12 13.05 0.72
CA THR A 16 -0.56 12.02 -0.22
C THR A 16 -0.65 10.63 0.40
N GLY A 17 -0.29 10.48 1.68
CA GLY A 17 -0.36 9.23 2.43
C GLY A 17 0.88 8.36 2.35
N PHE A 18 1.99 8.91 1.86
CA PHE A 18 3.24 8.20 1.80
C PHE A 18 4.14 8.52 2.99
N VAL A 19 4.94 7.53 3.35
CA VAL A 19 6.13 7.71 4.18
C VAL A 19 7.34 7.23 3.41
N THR A 20 8.46 7.95 3.45
CA THR A 20 9.67 7.54 2.72
C THR A 20 10.76 7.08 3.66
N LYS A 21 11.36 5.91 3.36
CA LYS A 21 12.49 5.36 4.11
C LYS A 21 13.28 4.39 3.24
N SER A 22 14.61 4.39 3.38
CA SER A 22 15.51 3.43 2.73
C SER A 22 15.31 3.30 1.21
N GLY A 23 15.02 4.41 0.52
CA GLY A 23 14.82 4.42 -0.95
C GLY A 23 13.44 3.99 -1.42
N TYR A 24 12.49 3.74 -0.50
CA TYR A 24 11.11 3.35 -0.79
C TYR A 24 10.10 4.33 -0.19
N ALA A 25 8.98 4.48 -0.86
CA ALA A 25 7.78 5.16 -0.40
C ALA A 25 6.74 4.10 -0.03
N PHE A 26 6.25 4.17 1.21
CA PHE A 26 5.32 3.23 1.82
C PHE A 26 3.96 3.88 1.95
N MET A 27 2.89 3.10 1.74
CA MET A 27 1.52 3.54 2.00
C MET A 27 0.68 2.36 2.47
N ILE A 28 -0.26 2.63 3.37
CA ILE A 28 -1.25 1.66 3.87
C ILE A 28 -2.66 2.06 3.43
N PHE A 29 -3.48 1.05 3.17
CA PHE A 29 -4.87 1.17 2.84
C PHE A 29 -5.74 0.39 3.81
N LEU A 30 -6.82 1.03 4.22
CA LEU A 30 -7.88 0.49 5.08
C LEU A 30 -9.20 0.52 4.32
N PRO A 31 -10.13 -0.41 4.60
CA PRO A 31 -11.44 -0.41 3.96
C PRO A 31 -12.25 0.81 4.38
N ASP A 32 -13.03 1.35 3.44
CA ASP A 32 -14.07 2.33 3.77
C ASP A 32 -15.24 1.63 4.48
N GLY A 33 -15.76 2.26 5.53
CA GLY A 33 -16.81 1.74 6.41
C GLY A 33 -18.21 1.85 5.82
N SER A 34 -18.42 2.71 4.82
CA SER A 34 -19.70 2.84 4.11
C SER A 34 -19.77 1.95 2.86
N THR A 35 -18.61 1.68 2.26
CA THR A 35 -18.44 0.91 1.03
C THR A 35 -17.17 0.04 1.12
N PRO A 36 -17.25 -1.18 1.67
CA PRO A 36 -16.09 -2.06 1.89
C PRO A 36 -15.29 -2.46 0.63
N ALA A 37 -15.79 -2.15 -0.56
CA ALA A 37 -15.08 -2.30 -1.83
C ALA A 37 -14.19 -1.08 -2.16
N VAL A 38 -14.32 0.03 -1.44
CA VAL A 38 -13.50 1.24 -1.50
C VAL A 38 -12.48 1.20 -0.36
N TRP A 39 -11.43 2.00 -0.48
CA TRP A 39 -10.36 2.11 0.50
C TRP A 39 -10.06 3.57 0.83
N SER A 40 -9.52 3.77 2.02
CA SER A 40 -8.90 5.00 2.48
C SER A 40 -7.44 4.74 2.80
N ASN A 41 -6.62 5.77 2.68
CA ASN A 41 -5.25 5.80 3.19
C ASN A 41 -5.13 6.92 4.23
N GLU A 42 -4.15 6.81 5.13
CA GLU A 42 -3.78 7.93 5.98
C GLU A 42 -3.27 9.09 5.12
N THR A 43 -3.55 10.33 5.48
CA THR A 43 -3.01 11.52 4.79
C THR A 43 -2.57 12.55 5.82
N GLY A 44 -1.37 13.10 5.64
CA GLY A 44 -0.75 14.07 6.54
C GLY A 44 -0.39 13.49 7.91
N PRO A 45 0.29 14.28 8.77
CA PRO A 45 0.54 13.88 10.15
C PRO A 45 -0.80 13.66 10.87
N ALA A 46 -0.86 12.64 11.72
CA ALA A 46 -2.04 12.06 12.38
C ALA A 46 -3.03 13.02 13.11
N ALA A 47 -2.78 14.33 13.10
CA ALA A 47 -3.59 15.36 13.75
C ALA A 47 -4.12 16.48 12.81
N SER A 48 -3.79 16.52 11.52
CA SER A 48 -4.07 17.73 10.69
C SER A 48 -4.96 17.55 9.47
N VAL A 49 -5.38 16.34 9.10
CA VAL A 49 -6.19 16.11 7.90
C VAL A 49 -7.37 15.20 8.21
N ALA A 50 -8.57 15.61 7.82
CA ALA A 50 -9.75 14.75 7.88
C ALA A 50 -9.57 13.57 6.92
N LEU A 51 -9.89 12.36 7.39
CA LEU A 51 -9.89 11.17 6.55
C LEU A 51 -10.74 11.41 5.29
N THR A 52 -10.24 10.99 4.14
CA THR A 52 -10.92 11.17 2.83
C THR A 52 -12.17 10.31 2.70
N ALA A 53 -12.28 9.26 3.51
CA ALA A 53 -13.46 8.40 3.65
C ALA A 53 -13.56 7.87 5.09
N ALA A 54 -14.73 7.37 5.49
CA ALA A 54 -14.93 6.89 6.85
C ALA A 54 -14.21 5.54 6.98
N ILE A 55 -13.17 5.43 7.80
CA ILE A 55 -12.50 4.14 8.02
C ILE A 55 -13.52 3.14 8.60
N GLY A 56 -13.65 1.99 7.94
CA GLY A 56 -14.45 0.87 8.44
C GLY A 56 -13.69 0.18 9.57
N VAL A 57 -13.80 0.73 10.79
CA VAL A 57 -12.97 0.33 11.94
C VAL A 57 -13.00 -1.18 12.20
N ASP A 58 -14.19 -1.79 12.23
CA ASP A 58 -14.35 -3.22 12.49
C ASP A 58 -13.67 -4.09 11.42
N LEU A 59 -13.83 -3.71 10.14
CA LEU A 59 -13.25 -4.47 9.04
C LEU A 59 -11.73 -4.23 8.90
N SER A 60 -11.26 -3.07 9.35
CA SER A 60 -9.84 -2.69 9.32
C SER A 60 -8.98 -3.53 10.25
N GLU A 61 -9.58 -4.14 11.29
CA GLU A 61 -8.89 -5.07 12.19
C GLU A 61 -8.39 -6.32 11.46
N THR A 62 -9.15 -6.78 10.46
CA THR A 62 -8.87 -8.03 9.74
C THR A 62 -8.52 -7.82 8.28
N THR A 63 -8.68 -6.61 7.76
CA THR A 63 -8.49 -6.30 6.34
C THR A 63 -7.71 -5.01 6.18
N TRP A 64 -6.53 -5.12 5.62
CA TRP A 64 -5.66 -4.01 5.30
C TRP A 64 -4.66 -4.47 4.27
N CYS A 65 -4.07 -3.52 3.56
CA CYS A 65 -2.91 -3.80 2.75
C CYS A 65 -1.94 -2.63 2.74
N ALA A 66 -0.68 -2.92 2.49
CA ALA A 66 0.36 -1.92 2.38
C ALA A 66 1.22 -2.18 1.15
N TYR A 67 1.71 -1.10 0.57
CA TYR A 67 2.57 -1.12 -0.59
C TYR A 67 3.87 -0.40 -0.29
N ALA A 68 4.93 -0.83 -0.98
CA ALA A 68 6.19 -0.11 -1.06
C ALA A 68 6.59 0.05 -2.53
N GLN A 69 6.86 1.28 -2.95
CA GLN A 69 7.35 1.61 -4.29
C GLN A 69 8.68 2.35 -4.23
N PRO A 70 9.55 2.23 -5.23
CA PRO A 70 10.82 2.95 -5.22
C PRO A 70 10.57 4.46 -5.21
N VAL A 71 11.33 5.23 -4.44
CA VAL A 71 11.30 6.71 -4.51
C VAL A 71 11.64 7.21 -5.91
N ALA A 72 12.54 6.53 -6.62
CA ALA A 72 12.86 6.78 -8.02
C ALA A 72 13.05 5.44 -8.75
N HIS A 73 12.12 5.09 -9.64
CA HIS A 73 12.20 3.85 -10.42
C HIS A 73 13.44 3.86 -11.32
N GLY A 74 14.21 2.76 -11.34
CA GLY A 74 15.48 2.70 -12.07
C GLY A 74 16.70 3.12 -11.25
N ASN A 75 16.51 3.76 -10.09
CA ASN A 75 17.60 4.26 -9.25
C ASN A 75 17.54 3.69 -7.84
N SER A 76 16.50 4.02 -7.06
CA SER A 76 16.35 3.51 -5.69
C SER A 76 15.78 2.08 -5.64
N GLY A 77 15.25 1.61 -6.76
CA GLY A 77 14.75 0.26 -6.95
C GLY A 77 13.95 0.15 -8.24
N ASN A 78 13.72 -1.08 -8.70
CA ASN A 78 12.84 -1.37 -9.84
C ASN A 78 11.53 -2.02 -9.38
N ARG A 79 11.59 -2.83 -8.32
CA ARG A 79 10.44 -3.63 -7.87
C ARG A 79 9.56 -2.87 -6.89
N ARG A 80 8.28 -3.25 -6.88
CA ARG A 80 7.31 -2.86 -5.86
C ARG A 80 7.01 -4.05 -4.97
N PHE A 81 6.62 -3.76 -3.73
CA PHE A 81 6.20 -4.75 -2.77
C PHE A 81 4.78 -4.49 -2.30
N PHE A 82 4.10 -5.56 -1.94
CA PHE A 82 2.74 -5.57 -1.43
C PHE A 82 2.65 -6.58 -0.28
N VAL A 83 1.97 -6.21 0.78
CA VAL A 83 1.63 -7.12 1.88
C VAL A 83 0.18 -6.86 2.30
N TYR A 84 -0.51 -7.91 2.70
CA TYR A 84 -1.91 -7.85 3.14
C TYR A 84 -2.09 -8.68 4.42
N GLN A 85 -3.32 -8.76 4.92
CA GLN A 85 -3.64 -9.37 6.21
C GLN A 85 -3.16 -10.83 6.41
N SER A 86 -2.83 -11.60 5.35
CA SER A 86 -2.26 -12.94 5.52
C SER A 86 -0.80 -12.93 5.99
N GLY A 87 -0.10 -11.79 5.83
CA GLY A 87 1.32 -11.63 6.12
C GLY A 87 2.25 -12.01 4.98
N ASP A 88 1.73 -12.49 3.84
CA ASP A 88 2.57 -12.83 2.68
C ASP A 88 3.07 -11.56 1.98
N VAL A 89 4.39 -11.47 1.77
CA VAL A 89 5.00 -10.38 1.03
C VAL A 89 5.10 -10.76 -0.44
N MET A 90 4.49 -9.96 -1.29
CA MET A 90 4.52 -10.09 -2.74
C MET A 90 5.34 -8.99 -3.38
N GLN A 91 5.82 -9.25 -4.60
CA GLN A 91 6.54 -8.31 -5.42
C GLN A 91 5.99 -8.26 -6.84
N SER A 92 6.15 -7.08 -7.46
CA SER A 92 5.94 -6.84 -8.88
C SER A 92 7.23 -6.25 -9.48
N ALA A 93 7.45 -6.50 -10.78
CA ALA A 93 8.55 -5.92 -11.53
C ALA A 93 8.38 -4.41 -11.81
N ASN A 94 7.16 -3.86 -11.65
CA ASN A 94 6.84 -2.44 -11.91
C ASN A 94 6.98 -2.03 -13.39
N ASP A 95 6.74 -2.97 -14.31
CA ASP A 95 7.01 -2.78 -15.74
C ASP A 95 5.85 -2.12 -16.51
N THR A 96 4.61 -2.33 -16.06
CA THR A 96 3.41 -1.81 -16.75
C THR A 96 3.14 -0.36 -16.38
N THR A 97 2.89 -0.14 -15.08
CA THR A 97 2.65 1.19 -14.51
C THR A 97 3.83 1.49 -13.60
N LYS A 98 4.71 2.41 -14.00
CA LYS A 98 5.98 2.70 -13.30
C LYS A 98 5.74 3.57 -12.08
N TYR A 99 5.13 3.02 -11.02
CA TYR A 99 4.93 3.79 -9.80
C TYR A 99 6.26 4.12 -9.16
N GLN A 100 6.38 5.36 -8.71
CA GLN A 100 7.57 5.87 -8.06
C GLN A 100 7.26 7.11 -7.23
N GLY A 101 8.13 7.36 -6.25
CA GLY A 101 8.08 8.55 -5.42
C GLY A 101 6.77 8.66 -4.65
N VAL A 102 6.36 9.90 -4.41
CA VAL A 102 5.09 10.23 -3.72
C VAL A 102 4.07 10.87 -4.65
N SER A 103 4.50 11.26 -5.86
CA SER A 103 3.65 11.91 -6.87
C SER A 103 2.83 10.92 -7.71
N THR A 104 3.23 9.65 -7.75
CA THR A 104 2.49 8.59 -8.46
C THR A 104 1.78 7.73 -7.43
N ALA A 105 0.57 8.13 -7.06
CA ALA A 105 -0.23 7.39 -6.10
C ALA A 105 -0.56 5.98 -6.63
N ILE A 106 -0.27 4.97 -5.82
CA ILE A 106 -0.75 3.61 -6.05
C ILE A 106 -2.20 3.52 -5.57
N ASN A 107 -3.02 2.67 -6.21
CA ASN A 107 -4.37 2.40 -5.72
C ASN A 107 -4.34 1.21 -4.76
N GLY A 108 -5.19 1.23 -3.74
CA GLY A 108 -5.26 0.14 -2.76
C GLY A 108 -5.55 -1.22 -3.40
N ASN A 109 -6.36 -1.24 -4.47
CA ASN A 109 -6.71 -2.45 -5.19
C ASN A 109 -5.69 -2.88 -6.28
N SER A 110 -4.52 -2.24 -6.40
CA SER A 110 -3.55 -2.51 -7.47
C SER A 110 -3.15 -4.00 -7.57
N ALA A 111 -2.87 -4.66 -6.46
CA ALA A 111 -2.51 -6.08 -6.38
C ALA A 111 -3.71 -7.06 -6.30
N TYR A 112 -4.93 -6.57 -6.51
CA TYR A 112 -6.16 -7.37 -6.41
C TYR A 112 -6.76 -7.65 -7.78
N ARG A 113 -7.63 -8.66 -7.85
CA ARG A 113 -8.39 -9.05 -9.05
C ARG A 113 -9.78 -8.42 -9.13
N GLY A 114 -10.29 -7.88 -8.02
CA GLY A 114 -11.61 -7.26 -7.93
C GLY A 114 -11.51 -5.77 -7.63
N SER A 115 -12.65 -5.10 -7.57
CA SER A 115 -12.69 -3.63 -7.44
C SER A 115 -12.10 -3.13 -6.13
N GLY A 116 -12.06 -3.93 -5.06
CA GLY A 116 -11.64 -3.50 -3.73
C GLY A 116 -10.61 -4.37 -3.04
N ILE A 117 -10.07 -3.88 -1.92
CA ILE A 117 -9.05 -4.57 -1.10
C ILE A 117 -9.58 -5.78 -0.31
N THR A 118 -10.90 -5.98 -0.31
CA THR A 118 -11.59 -7.17 0.20
C THR A 118 -11.66 -8.30 -0.84
N SER A 119 -11.24 -8.04 -2.08
CA SER A 119 -11.28 -9.01 -3.18
C SER A 119 -10.13 -10.01 -3.11
N GLN A 120 -10.12 -10.99 -4.02
CA GLN A 120 -9.01 -11.91 -4.16
C GLN A 120 -7.73 -11.20 -4.64
N VAL A 121 -6.61 -11.49 -3.98
CA VAL A 121 -5.25 -11.02 -4.37
C VAL A 121 -4.80 -11.71 -5.67
N ALA A 122 -4.07 -10.99 -6.52
CA ALA A 122 -3.62 -11.43 -7.84
C ALA A 122 -2.33 -12.28 -7.81
N VAL A 123 -2.27 -13.32 -6.99
CA VAL A 123 -1.07 -14.17 -6.87
C VAL A 123 -0.76 -14.93 -8.17
N GLY A 124 0.41 -14.68 -8.74
CA GLY A 124 0.88 -15.29 -10.00
C GLY A 124 0.20 -14.75 -11.25
N THR A 125 -0.69 -13.77 -11.12
CA THR A 125 -1.52 -13.22 -12.20
C THR A 125 -1.45 -11.70 -12.24
N LYS A 126 -2.08 -11.08 -13.24
CA LYS A 126 -2.18 -9.61 -13.32
C LYS A 126 -3.13 -9.07 -12.25
N GLY A 127 -2.70 -8.02 -11.55
CA GLY A 127 -3.56 -7.18 -10.73
C GLY A 127 -4.31 -6.13 -11.56
N ASN A 128 -5.09 -5.30 -10.88
CA ASN A 128 -5.82 -4.18 -11.51
C ASN A 128 -4.89 -3.12 -12.13
N ASP A 129 -3.64 -3.04 -11.66
CA ASP A 129 -2.62 -2.16 -12.25
C ASP A 129 -1.94 -2.74 -13.50
N GLY A 130 -2.34 -3.95 -13.90
CA GLY A 130 -1.82 -4.68 -15.07
C GLY A 130 -0.52 -5.44 -14.82
N ASP A 131 0.12 -5.23 -13.67
CA ASP A 131 1.37 -5.90 -13.31
C ASP A 131 1.12 -7.29 -12.72
N VAL A 132 2.11 -8.18 -12.89
CA VAL A 132 2.06 -9.54 -12.32
C VAL A 132 2.65 -9.54 -10.91
N TRP A 133 1.85 -9.98 -9.94
CA TRP A 133 2.24 -10.04 -8.53
C TRP A 133 2.65 -11.45 -8.14
N LYS A 134 3.83 -11.62 -7.53
CA LYS A 134 4.38 -12.93 -7.16
C LYS A 134 4.83 -12.91 -5.70
N VAL A 135 4.70 -14.03 -5.00
CA VAL A 135 5.25 -14.16 -3.64
C VAL A 135 6.77 -13.94 -3.68
N THR A 136 7.29 -13.23 -2.69
CA THR A 136 8.72 -12.99 -2.55
C THR A 136 9.35 -14.21 -1.86
N ASN A 137 10.37 -14.79 -2.49
CA ASN A 137 11.16 -15.87 -1.92
C ASN A 137 12.24 -15.35 -0.97
#